data_AF-A0A7J4TJ96-F1
#
_entry.id   AF-A0A7J4TJ96-F1
#
_cell.length_a   1.000
_cell.length_b   1.000
_cell.length_c   1.000
_cell.angle_alpha   90.00
_cell.angle_beta   90.00
_cell.angle_gamma   90.00
#
_symmetry.space_group_name_H-M   'P 1'
#
loop_
_entity.id
_entity.type
_entity.pdbx_description
1 polymer ?
#
loop_
_entity_poly.entity_id
_entity_poly.type
_entity_poly.pdbx_seq_one_letter_code
_entity_poly.pdbx_strand_id
1 'polypeptide(L)' 'MPIEKWKLEKGAKCYNCGDATIHDVEVDEFAIKIRCRDCGFSRYYSFHILDLPRKDDDVE' A
#
# COMPACT_ATOMS: atom_id res chain seq x y z
N MET A 1 -7.34 -16.74 8.68
CA MET A 1 -6.67 -16.96 7.38
C MET A 1 -5.52 -15.97 7.28
N PRO A 2 -4.35 -16.32 6.75
CA PRO A 2 -3.28 -15.34 6.55
C PRO A 2 -3.74 -14.31 5.51
N ILE A 3 -3.55 -13.02 5.80
CA ILE A 3 -3.82 -11.93 4.85
C ILE A 3 -2.81 -12.07 3.71
N GLU A 4 -3.30 -12.22 2.48
CA GLU A 4 -2.44 -12.28 1.30
C GLU A 4 -1.83 -10.90 1.04
N LYS A 5 -0.51 -10.87 0.80
CA LYS A 5 0.22 -9.64 0.53
C LYS A 5 0.80 -9.67 -0.86
N TRP A 6 0.53 -8.62 -1.63
CA TRP A 6 1.25 -8.37 -2.86
C TRP A 6 2.57 -7.68 -2.55
N LYS A 7 3.66 -8.17 -3.16
CA LYS A 7 5.01 -7.62 -3.03
C LYS A 7 5.44 -7.06 -4.38
N LEU A 8 5.75 -5.76 -4.41
CA LEU A 8 6.17 -5.06 -5.62
C LEU A 8 7.46 -4.27 -5.36
N GLU A 9 8.13 -3.89 -6.45
CA GLU A 9 9.32 -3.06 -6.43
C GLU A 9 9.10 -1.81 -7.27
N LYS A 10 9.54 -0.65 -6.78
CA LYS A 10 9.45 0.61 -7.53
C LYS A 10 10.71 1.45 -7.38
N GLY A 11 11.35 1.78 -8.52
CA GLY A 11 12.37 2.82 -8.58
C GLY A 11 11.76 4.22 -8.42
N ALA A 12 12.18 4.98 -7.41
CA ALA A 12 11.73 6.35 -7.16
C ALA A 12 12.77 7.12 -6.32
N LYS A 13 12.68 8.44 -6.33
CA LYS A 13 13.46 9.28 -5.41
C LYS A 13 12.95 9.09 -3.98
N CYS A 14 13.82 8.71 -3.05
CA CYS A 14 13.47 8.61 -1.65
C CYS A 14 13.23 10.01 -1.08
N TYR A 15 12.13 10.19 -0.34
CA TYR A 15 11.84 11.45 0.33
C TYR A 15 12.85 11.79 1.43
N ASN A 16 13.42 10.77 2.08
CA ASN A 16 14.32 10.95 3.22
C ASN A 16 15.79 11.10 2.80
N CYS A 17 16.39 10.10 2.13
CA CYS A 17 17.79 10.21 1.70
C CYS A 17 17.98 11.03 0.41
N GLY A 18 16.91 11.23 -0.38
CA GLY A 18 17.00 11.94 -1.65
C GLY A 18 17.52 11.10 -2.82
N ASP A 19 17.98 9.87 -2.58
CA ASP A 19 18.53 9.00 -3.62
C ASP A 19 17.44 8.38 -4.49
N ALA A 20 17.73 8.23 -5.78
CA ALA A 20 16.92 7.41 -6.68
C ALA A 20 17.22 5.94 -6.42
N THR A 21 16.30 5.25 -5.75
CA THR A 21 16.49 3.87 -5.30
C THR A 21 15.23 3.02 -5.43
N ILE A 22 15.39 1.71 -5.33
CA ILE A 22 14.27 0.77 -5.30
C ILE A 22 13.60 0.84 -3.92
N HIS A 23 12.29 0.93 -3.95
CA HIS A 23 11.44 0.81 -2.78
C HIS A 23 10.69 -0.53 -2.84
N ASP A 24 10.68 -1.23 -1.71
CA ASP A 24 9.79 -2.37 -1.48
C ASP A 24 8.39 -1.85 -1.18
N VAL A 25 7.39 -2.35 -1.90
CA VAL A 25 5.99 -2.03 -1.69
C VAL A 25 5.25 -3.31 -1.32
N GLU A 26 4.66 -3.32 -0.13
CA GLU A 26 3.72 -4.35 0.30
C GLU A 26 2.31 -3.78 0.29
N VAL A 27 1.37 -4.50 -0.31
CA VAL A 27 -0.05 -4.12 -0.37
C VAL A 27 -0.88 -5.28 0.17
N ASP A 28 -1.80 -4.97 1.08
CA ASP A 28 -2.87 -5.87 1.49
C ASP A 28 -4.22 -5.15 1.48
N GLU A 29 -5.28 -5.85 1.89
CA GLU A 29 -6.65 -5.33 1.91
C GLU A 29 -6.85 -4.15 2.91
N PHE A 30 -5.88 -3.88 3.79
CA PHE A 30 -5.98 -2.85 4.82
C PHE A 30 -5.00 -1.70 4.62
N ALA A 31 -3.84 -1.95 4.02
CA ALA A 31 -2.78 -0.96 3.95
C ALA A 31 -1.81 -1.14 2.77
N ILE A 32 -1.08 -0.06 2.49
CA ILE A 32 0.17 -0.07 1.74
C ILE A 32 1.32 0.27 2.68
N LYS A 33 2.39 -0.51 2.61
CA LYS A 33 3.68 -0.21 3.22
C LYS A 33 4.73 -0.02 2.13
N ILE A 34 5.41 1.12 2.14
CA ILE A 34 6.51 1.41 1.22
C ILE A 34 7.79 1.57 2.04
N ARG A 35 8.86 0.84 1.73
CA ARG A 35 10.17 0.96 2.38
C ARG A 35 11.25 1.24 1.36
N CYS A 36 12.04 2.27 1.62
CA CYS A 36 13.29 2.54 0.90
C CYS A 36 14.33 1.46 1.24
N ARG A 37 14.91 0.79 0.23
CA ARG A 37 15.95 -0.23 0.45
C ARG A 37 17.28 0.36 0.92
N ASP A 38 17.53 1.62 0.61
CA ASP A 38 18.78 2.30 0.94
C ASP A 38 18.80 2.79 2.39
N CYS A 39 17.95 3.78 2.74
CA CYS A 39 17.94 4.34 4.10
C CYS A 39 16.89 3.75 5.05
N GLY A 40 16.06 2.80 4.60
CA GLY A 40 15.03 2.18 5.43
C GLY A 40 13.79 3.02 5.72
N PHE A 41 13.74 4.28 5.26
CA PHE A 41 12.58 5.16 5.42
C PHE A 41 11.31 4.46 4.93
N SER A 42 10.28 4.47 5.78
CA SER A 42 9.05 3.72 5.54
C SER A 42 7.82 4.63 5.60
N ARG A 43 6.90 4.47 4.64
CA ARG A 43 5.58 5.10 4.63
C ARG A 43 4.51 4.03 4.77
N TYR A 44 3.45 4.37 5.49
CA TYR A 44 2.30 3.51 5.71
C TYR A 44 1.05 4.30 5.32
N TYR A 45 0.22 3.70 4.48
CA TYR A 45 -1.09 4.23 4.12
C TYR A 45 -2.12 3.19 4.53
N SER A 46 -3.05 3.56 5.40
CA SER A 46 -4.20 2.72 5.74
C SER A 46 -5.39 3.10 4.88
N PHE A 47 -6.17 2.10 4.48
CA PHE A 47 -7.43 2.30 3.79
C PHE A 47 -8.59 2.13 4.77
N HIS A 48 -9.63 2.93 4.58
CA HIS A 48 -10.94 2.66 5.15
C HIS A 48 -11.82 2.21 3.99
N ILE A 49 -11.87 0.90 3.73
CA ILE A 49 -12.79 0.34 2.74
C ILE A 49 -14.21 0.54 3.30
N LEU A 50 -15.01 1.32 2.58
CA LEU A 50 -16.43 1.45 2.83
C LEU A 50 -17.13 0.37 2.00
N ASP A 51 -17.72 -0.62 2.66
CA ASP A 51 -18.68 -1.52 2.03
C ASP A 51 -19.97 -0.73 1.79
N LEU A 52 -20.07 -0.16 0.59
CA LEU A 52 -21.30 0.47 0.14
C LEU A 52 -22.24 -0.63 -0.36
N PRO A 53 -23.54 -0.57 -0.01
CA PRO A 53 -24.53 -1.51 -0.54
C PRO A 53 -24.55 -1.43 -2.08
N ARG A 54 -24.81 -2.56 -2.74
CA ARG A 54 -25.00 -2.54 -4.19
C ARG A 54 -26.33 -1.88 -4.47
N LYS A 55 -26.37 -1.00 -5.48
CA LYS A 55 -27.56 -0.23 -5.87
C LYS A 55 -28.79 -1.10 -6.19
N ASP A 56 -28.60 -2.39 -6.42
CA ASP A 56 -29.67 -3.35 -6.75
C ASP A 56 -30.33 -3.97 -5.50
N ASP A 57 -29.80 -3.74 -4.29
CA ASP A 57 -30.34 -4.26 -3.03
C ASP A 57 -31.46 -3.37 -2.45
N ASP A 58 -31.77 -2.24 -3.10
CA ASP A 58 -32.81 -1.26 -2.70
C ASP A 58 -34.18 -1.50 -3.38
N VAL A 59 -34.42 -2.68 -3.96
CA VAL A 59 -35.74 -3.04 -4.50
C VAL A 59 -36.60 -3.63 -3.38
N GLU A 60 -37.39 -2.75 -2.76
CA GLU A 60 -38.51 -3.08 -1.86
C GLU A 60 -39.65 -3.80 -2.59
#